data_AF-A0A1E5MM74-F1
#
_entry.id   AF-A0A1E5MM74-F1
#
_cell.length_a   1.000
_cell.length_b   1.000
_cell.length_c   1.000
_cell.angle_alpha   90.00
_cell.angle_beta   90.00
_cell.angle_gamma   90.00
#
_symmetry.space_group_name_H-M   'P 1'
#
loop_
_entity.id
_entity.type
_entity.pdbx_description
1 polymer ?
#
loop_
_entity_poly.entity_id
_entity_poly.type
_entity_poly.pdbx_seq_one_letter_code
_entity_poly.pdbx_strand_id
1 'polypeptide(L)'
;MVTHSTHGAPPSLPAARRLLRRLGGAVATAEAWALVCEADSRGRGPAASSSAAGAWLDVLRSDQVSGRRTGFVTGRDLVDAGLAPGPRFRALLAEAAEAQDDGVFDDAASGRRWLAARLAEATPAGD
;
A
#
# COMPACT_ATOMS: atom_id res chain seq x y z
N MET A 1 9.52 -10.40 18.59
CA MET A 1 9.77 -10.20 17.15
C MET A 1 8.86 -11.14 16.40
N VAL A 2 7.71 -10.68 15.91
CA VAL A 2 6.80 -11.56 15.16
C VAL A 2 7.39 -11.74 13.77
N THR A 3 7.92 -12.92 13.51
CA THR A 3 8.39 -13.33 12.19
C THR A 3 7.18 -13.60 11.31
N HIS A 4 6.77 -12.60 10.52
CA HIS A 4 5.81 -12.79 9.44
C HIS A 4 6.50 -13.46 8.25
N SER A 5 6.90 -14.72 8.42
CA SER A 5 7.36 -15.56 7.31
C SER A 5 6.12 -16.05 6.57
N THR A 6 6.02 -15.87 5.25
CA THR A 6 4.88 -16.34 4.46
C THR A 6 4.79 -17.86 4.33
N HIS A 7 5.57 -18.65 5.09
CA HIS A 7 5.62 -20.12 5.01
C HIS A 7 5.74 -20.65 3.56
N GLY A 8 6.43 -19.92 2.69
CA GLY A 8 6.58 -20.27 1.27
C GLY A 8 5.40 -19.86 0.37
N ALA A 9 4.30 -19.33 0.92
CA ALA A 9 3.24 -18.72 0.12
C ALA A 9 3.70 -17.37 -0.46
N PRO A 10 3.23 -17.00 -1.67
CA PRO A 10 3.44 -15.65 -2.19
C PRO A 10 2.75 -14.61 -1.29
N PRO A 11 3.29 -13.39 -1.19
CA PRO A 11 2.66 -12.33 -0.41
C PRO A 11 1.31 -11.94 -1.01
N SER A 12 0.39 -11.50 -0.15
CA SER A 12 -0.87 -10.95 -0.63
C SER A 12 -0.64 -9.64 -1.39
N LEU A 13 -1.52 -9.34 -2.34
CA LEU A 13 -1.45 -8.10 -3.10
C LEU A 13 -1.49 -6.84 -2.20
N PRO A 14 -2.35 -6.74 -1.17
CA PRO A 14 -2.31 -5.62 -0.23
C PRO A 14 -0.96 -5.45 0.49
N ALA A 15 -0.35 -6.56 0.91
CA ALA A 15 0.97 -6.52 1.55
C ALA A 15 2.03 -6.00 0.57
N ALA A 16 2.00 -6.47 -0.68
CA ALA A 16 2.90 -6.03 -1.72
C ALA A 16 2.76 -4.52 -2.00
N ARG A 17 1.54 -4.01 -2.18
CA ARG A 17 1.28 -2.56 -2.39
C ARG A 17 1.79 -1.71 -1.23
N ARG A 18 1.53 -2.14 0.00
CA ARG A 18 2.06 -1.51 1.22
C ARG A 18 3.58 -1.47 1.28
N LEU A 19 4.26 -2.51 0.80
CA LEU A 19 5.72 -2.53 0.68
C LEU A 19 6.18 -1.49 -0.35
N LEU A 20 5.59 -1.49 -1.55
CA LEU A 20 5.93 -0.54 -2.61
C LEU A 20 5.78 0.92 -2.14
N ARG A 21 4.70 1.26 -1.44
CA ARG A 21 4.50 2.59 -0.86
C ARG A 21 5.60 2.96 0.15
N ARG A 22 6.02 2.02 1.01
CA ARG A 22 7.14 2.23 1.96
C ARG A 22 8.49 2.39 1.26
N LEU A 23 8.67 1.77 0.10
CA LEU A 23 9.84 1.91 -0.77
C LEU A 23 9.80 3.19 -1.64
N GLY A 24 8.82 4.07 -1.43
CA GLY A 24 8.70 5.34 -2.18
C GLY A 24 7.89 5.25 -3.47
N GLY A 25 7.23 4.12 -3.73
CA GLY A 25 6.23 4.00 -4.81
C GLY A 25 6.77 3.69 -6.20
N ALA A 26 8.10 3.65 -6.39
CA ALA A 26 8.72 3.36 -7.68
C ALA A 26 9.09 1.89 -7.82
N VAL A 27 8.72 1.27 -8.95
CA VAL A 27 9.04 -0.13 -9.26
C VAL A 27 10.55 -0.36 -9.28
N ALA A 28 11.33 0.59 -9.84
CA ALA A 28 12.78 0.50 -9.83
C ALA A 28 13.37 0.39 -8.42
N THR A 29 12.77 1.06 -7.43
CA THR A 29 13.18 0.93 -6.02
C THR A 29 12.84 -0.45 -5.46
N ALA A 30 11.69 -1.03 -5.84
CA ALA A 30 11.33 -2.40 -5.48
C ALA A 30 12.27 -3.44 -6.13
N GLU A 31 12.71 -3.21 -7.37
CA GLU A 31 13.70 -4.06 -8.04
C GLU A 31 15.05 -4.00 -7.34
N ALA A 32 15.53 -2.80 -7.02
CA ALA A 32 16.77 -2.61 -6.27
C ALA A 32 16.71 -3.29 -4.88
N TRP A 33 15.57 -3.14 -4.19
CA TRP A 33 15.32 -3.84 -2.91
C TRP A 33 15.42 -5.36 -3.07
N ALA A 34 14.76 -5.94 -4.07
CA ALA A 34 14.79 -7.38 -4.30
C ALA A 34 16.21 -7.90 -4.62
N LEU A 35 16.99 -7.14 -5.40
CA LEU A 35 18.38 -7.47 -5.71
C LEU A 35 19.27 -7.47 -4.46
N VAL A 36 19.11 -6.48 -3.57
CA VAL A 36 19.86 -6.42 -2.31
C VAL A 36 19.49 -7.60 -1.41
N CYS A 37 18.20 -7.94 -1.29
CA CYS A 37 17.76 -9.09 -0.51
C CYS A 37 18.30 -10.43 -1.06
N GLU A 38 18.38 -10.59 -2.38
CA GLU A 38 18.97 -11.78 -3.00
C GLU A 38 20.47 -11.86 -2.74
N ALA A 39 21.18 -10.74 -2.88
CA ALA A 39 22.62 -10.68 -2.60
C ALA A 39 22.92 -11.03 -1.13
N ASP A 40 22.16 -10.47 -0.18
CA ASP A 40 22.28 -10.81 1.24
C ASP A 40 22.02 -12.29 1.51
N SER A 41 20.96 -12.87 0.91
CA SER A 41 20.59 -14.28 1.11
C SER A 41 21.63 -15.23 0.53
N ARG A 42 22.20 -14.92 -0.64
CA ARG A 42 23.27 -15.70 -1.27
C ARG A 42 24.63 -15.56 -0.59
N GLY A 43 24.87 -14.44 0.09
CA GLY A 43 26.13 -14.16 0.80
C GLY A 43 26.35 -14.98 2.07
N ARG A 44 25.37 -15.77 2.54
CA ARG A 44 25.40 -16.47 3.85
C ARG A 44 26.22 -17.78 3.87
N GLY A 45 27.11 -17.99 2.90
CA GLY A 45 28.01 -19.15 2.86
C GLY A 45 27.24 -20.48 2.89
N PRO A 46 27.49 -21.39 3.85
CA PRO A 46 26.76 -22.66 3.96
C PRO A 46 25.24 -22.53 4.14
N ALA A 47 24.76 -21.38 4.61
CA ALA A 47 23.33 -21.09 4.77
C ALA A 47 22.75 -20.29 3.59
N ALA A 48 23.48 -20.19 2.46
CA ALA A 48 23.01 -19.50 1.28
C ALA A 48 21.69 -20.09 0.77
N SER A 49 20.76 -19.22 0.44
CA SER A 49 19.44 -19.56 -0.09
C SER A 49 18.94 -18.46 -1.01
N SER A 50 17.88 -18.73 -1.76
CA SER A 50 17.18 -17.70 -2.53
C SER A 50 16.32 -16.85 -1.61
N SER A 51 16.24 -15.55 -1.89
CA SER A 51 15.40 -14.64 -1.14
C SER A 51 13.93 -14.80 -1.51
N ALA A 52 13.05 -14.67 -0.51
CA ALA A 52 11.61 -14.53 -0.76
C ALA A 52 11.25 -13.22 -1.50
N ALA A 53 12.16 -12.25 -1.57
CA ALA A 53 11.90 -10.93 -2.16
C ALA A 53 11.48 -11.00 -3.65
N GLY A 54 11.95 -12.01 -4.39
CA GLY A 54 11.52 -12.24 -5.78
C GLY A 54 10.01 -12.41 -5.91
N ALA A 55 9.40 -13.22 -5.02
CA ALA A 55 7.94 -13.44 -5.03
C ALA A 55 7.15 -12.14 -4.75
N TRP A 56 7.70 -11.24 -3.94
CA TRP A 56 7.09 -9.92 -3.71
C TRP A 56 7.15 -9.03 -4.95
N LEU A 57 8.29 -9.04 -5.64
CA LEU A 57 8.47 -8.28 -6.87
C LEU A 57 7.54 -8.79 -8.00
N ASP A 58 7.32 -10.10 -8.09
CA ASP A 58 6.43 -10.70 -9.10
C ASP A 58 4.97 -10.28 -8.89
N VAL A 59 4.50 -10.28 -7.65
CA VAL A 59 3.16 -9.76 -7.31
C VAL A 59 3.03 -8.28 -7.66
N LEU A 60 4.05 -7.47 -7.35
CA LEU A 60 4.07 -6.04 -7.70
C LEU A 60 4.05 -5.79 -9.20
N ARG A 61 4.85 -6.53 -9.98
CA ARG A 61 4.88 -6.41 -11.44
C ARG A 61 3.52 -6.75 -12.05
N SER A 62 2.87 -7.81 -11.56
CA SER A 62 1.54 -8.22 -12.01
C SER A 62 0.48 -7.15 -11.71
N ASP A 63 0.54 -6.52 -10.54
CA ASP A 63 -0.35 -5.40 -10.17
C ASP A 63 -0.14 -4.18 -11.07
N GLN A 64 1.11 -3.81 -11.37
CA GLN A 64 1.41 -2.65 -12.22
C GLN A 64 0.99 -2.86 -13.68
N VAL A 65 1.11 -4.08 -14.22
CA VAL A 65 0.53 -4.43 -15.52
C VAL A 65 -0.98 -4.23 -15.51
N SER A 66 -1.63 -4.44 -14.38
CA SER A 66 -3.07 -4.20 -14.18
C SER A 66 -3.42 -2.71 -14.04
N GLY A 67 -2.43 -1.82 -13.86
CA GLY A 67 -2.58 -0.36 -13.91
C GLY A 67 -1.88 0.40 -12.78
N ARG A 68 -1.32 1.57 -13.10
CA ARG A 68 -0.69 2.47 -12.11
C ARG A 68 -1.78 3.17 -11.28
N ARG A 69 -1.88 2.83 -10.00
CA ARG A 69 -2.82 3.47 -9.07
C ARG A 69 -2.22 4.75 -8.46
N THR A 70 -2.55 5.91 -9.02
CA THR A 70 -2.46 7.17 -8.26
C THR A 70 -3.45 7.12 -7.10
N GLY A 71 -3.23 7.89 -6.03
CA GLY A 71 -4.22 7.97 -4.94
C GLY A 71 -5.58 8.45 -5.47
N PHE A 72 -6.63 7.66 -5.27
CA PHE A 72 -7.98 7.98 -5.77
C PHE A 72 -8.68 9.04 -4.94
N VAL A 73 -8.37 9.10 -3.65
CA VAL A 73 -8.83 10.15 -2.74
C VAL A 73 -7.72 11.20 -2.61
N THR A 74 -8.06 12.43 -2.97
CA THR A 74 -7.11 13.56 -3.00
C THR A 74 -7.49 14.61 -1.95
N GLY A 75 -6.59 15.58 -1.73
CA GLY A 75 -6.90 16.74 -0.89
C GLY A 75 -8.08 17.56 -1.43
N ARG A 76 -8.31 17.54 -2.74
CA ARG A 76 -9.47 18.22 -3.34
C ARG A 76 -10.78 17.54 -2.94
N ASP A 77 -10.82 16.21 -2.94
CA ASP A 77 -11.99 15.46 -2.49
C ASP A 77 -12.33 15.76 -1.02
N LEU A 78 -11.33 15.99 -0.16
CA LEU A 78 -11.55 16.41 1.22
C LEU A 78 -12.19 17.80 1.32
N VAL A 79 -11.75 18.75 0.49
CA VAL A 79 -12.33 20.09 0.42
C VAL A 79 -13.76 20.04 -0.12
N ASP A 80 -13.99 19.26 -1.17
CA ASP A 80 -15.32 19.07 -1.76
C ASP A 80 -16.29 18.34 -0.80
N ALA A 81 -15.76 17.54 0.13
CA ALA A 81 -16.50 16.94 1.23
C ALA A 81 -16.75 17.91 2.42
N GLY A 82 -16.36 19.18 2.29
CA GLY A 82 -16.63 20.24 3.28
C GLY A 82 -15.60 20.39 4.38
N LEU A 83 -14.43 19.73 4.29
CA LEU A 83 -13.37 19.90 5.28
C LEU A 83 -12.50 21.13 4.97
N ALA A 84 -12.20 21.90 5.99
CA ALA A 84 -11.15 22.93 5.92
C ALA A 84 -9.75 22.29 5.95
N PRO A 85 -8.79 22.76 5.13
CA PRO A 85 -7.41 22.29 5.16
C PRO A 85 -6.80 22.38 6.57
N GLY A 86 -6.18 21.29 7.02
CA GLY A 86 -5.57 21.22 8.35
C GLY A 86 -4.95 19.86 8.67
N PRO A 87 -4.46 19.64 9.91
CA PRO A 87 -3.72 18.43 10.29
C PRO A 87 -4.46 17.12 10.00
N ARG A 88 -5.80 17.13 10.04
CA ARG A 88 -6.66 15.98 9.76
C ARG A 88 -6.56 15.49 8.30
N PHE A 89 -6.18 16.34 7.35
CA PHE A 89 -6.01 15.94 5.95
C PHE A 89 -4.97 14.84 5.80
N ARG A 90 -3.81 15.02 6.44
CA ARG A 90 -2.73 14.04 6.36
C ARG A 90 -3.17 12.67 6.89
N ALA A 91 -3.90 12.65 7.99
CA ALA A 91 -4.42 11.42 8.57
C ALA A 91 -5.42 10.74 7.62
N LEU A 92 -6.42 11.48 7.12
CA LEU A 92 -7.44 10.93 6.20
C LEU A 92 -6.84 10.44 4.89
N LEU A 93 -5.87 11.15 4.31
CA LEU A 93 -5.19 10.72 3.09
C LEU A 93 -4.33 9.47 3.34
N ALA A 94 -3.72 9.34 4.52
CA ALA A 94 -2.99 8.13 4.89
C ALA A 94 -3.94 6.93 5.05
N GLU A 95 -5.09 7.12 5.71
CA GLU A 95 -6.12 6.09 5.83
C GLU A 95 -6.69 5.68 4.48
N ALA A 96 -6.93 6.64 3.59
CA ALA A 96 -7.38 6.37 2.23
C ALA A 96 -6.34 5.56 1.44
N ALA A 97 -5.06 5.86 1.60
CA ALA A 97 -3.98 5.09 0.97
C ALA A 97 -3.91 3.64 1.50
N GLU A 98 -4.10 3.42 2.81
CA GLU A 98 -4.21 2.05 3.35
C GLU A 98 -5.42 1.31 2.79
N ALA A 99 -6.60 1.94 2.79
CA ALA A 99 -7.83 1.36 2.27
C ALA A 99 -7.72 1.03 0.76
N GLN A 100 -7.05 1.88 -0.02
CA GLN A 100 -6.75 1.63 -1.43
C GLN A 100 -5.80 0.43 -1.62
N ASP A 101 -4.75 0.34 -0.79
CA ASP A 101 -3.81 -0.78 -0.83
C ASP A 101 -4.52 -2.10 -0.48
N ASP A 102 -5.45 -2.06 0.48
CA ASP A 102 -6.33 -3.17 0.87
C ASP A 102 -7.41 -3.52 -0.17
N GLY A 103 -7.59 -2.69 -1.19
CA GLY A 103 -8.60 -2.90 -2.23
C GLY A 103 -10.03 -2.63 -1.78
N VAL A 104 -10.22 -1.86 -0.69
CA VAL A 104 -11.54 -1.41 -0.22
C VAL A 104 -12.25 -0.57 -1.30
N PHE A 105 -11.46 0.12 -2.12
CA PHE A 105 -11.92 0.80 -3.33
C PHE A 105 -10.83 0.78 -4.40
N ASP A 106 -11.22 0.97 -5.66
CA ASP A 106 -10.35 0.83 -6.83
C ASP A 106 -10.53 1.91 -7.90
N ASP A 107 -11.41 2.88 -7.67
CA ASP A 107 -11.59 4.03 -8.52
C ASP A 107 -11.93 5.29 -7.71
N ALA A 108 -11.98 6.44 -8.39
CA ALA A 108 -12.31 7.71 -7.75
C ALA A 108 -13.75 7.75 -7.17
N ALA A 109 -14.71 7.05 -7.78
CA ALA A 109 -16.10 7.07 -7.34
C ALA A 109 -16.30 6.27 -6.05
N SER A 110 -15.73 5.06 -5.99
CA SER A 110 -15.66 4.22 -4.80
C SER A 110 -14.81 4.86 -3.70
N GLY A 111 -13.73 5.55 -4.03
CA GLY A 111 -12.93 6.34 -3.08
C GLY A 111 -13.72 7.48 -2.42
N ARG A 112 -14.52 8.24 -3.19
CA ARG A 112 -15.40 9.28 -2.63
C ARG A 112 -16.50 8.71 -1.73
N ARG A 113 -17.07 7.54 -2.08
CA ARG A 113 -18.05 6.85 -1.22
C ARG A 113 -17.42 6.39 0.10
N TRP A 114 -16.21 5.83 0.04
CA TRP A 114 -15.44 5.46 1.23
C TRP A 114 -15.19 6.70 2.11
N LEU A 115 -14.79 7.82 1.52
CA LEU A 115 -14.55 9.07 2.26
C LEU A 115 -15.82 9.55 2.98
N ALA A 116 -16.96 9.56 2.29
CA ALA A 116 -18.23 9.98 2.87
C ALA A 116 -18.62 9.10 4.08
N ALA A 117 -18.52 7.78 3.95
CA ALA A 117 -18.78 6.84 5.05
C ALA A 117 -17.84 7.09 6.24
N ARG A 118 -16.55 7.27 5.96
CA ARG A 118 -15.53 7.51 6.99
C ARG A 118 -15.75 8.80 7.77
N LEU A 119 -16.27 9.85 7.12
CA LEU A 119 -16.60 11.13 7.75
C LEU A 119 -17.89 11.04 8.60
N ALA A 120 -18.86 10.24 8.17
CA ALA A 120 -20.06 9.96 8.94
C ALA A 120 -19.74 9.21 10.25
N GLU A 121 -18.86 8.21 10.19
CA GLU A 121 -18.40 7.48 11.39
C GLU A 121 -17.63 8.37 12.37
N ALA A 122 -16.85 9.32 11.86
CA ALA A 122 -16.06 10.24 12.68
C ALA A 122 -16.90 11.35 13.35
N THR A 123 -18.15 11.52 12.92
CA THR A 123 -19.11 12.44 13.52
C THR A 123 -20.13 11.59 14.27
N PRO A 124 -19.92 11.27 15.55
CA PRO A 124 -21.00 10.62 16.30
C PRO A 124 -22.23 11.53 16.20
N ALA A 125 -23.38 10.95 15.81
CA ALA A 125 -24.66 11.64 15.87
C ALA A 125 -24.79 12.21 17.28
N GLY A 126 -24.74 13.54 17.39
CA GLY A 126 -25.02 14.21 18.65
C GLY A 126 -26.49 13.99 18.98
N ASP A 127 -26.73 13.39 20.15
CA ASP A 127 -27.98 13.52 20.90
C ASP A 127 -28.25 15.00 21.26
#